data_AF-A0A958NKT3-F1
#
_entry.id   AF-A0A958NKT3-F1
#
_cell.length_a   1.000
_cell.length_b   1.000
_cell.length_c   1.000
_cell.angle_alpha   90.00
_cell.angle_beta   90.00
_cell.angle_gamma   90.00
#
_symmetry.space_group_name_H-M   'P 1'
#
loop_
_entity.id
_entity.type
_entity.pdbx_description
1 polymer ?
#
loop_
_entity_poly.entity_id
_entity_poly.type
_entity_poly.pdbx_seq_one_letter_code
_entity_poly.pdbx_strand_id
1 'polypeptide(L)'
;MPYYLILFLCFSCGSQEKTSQEYKIKKPSTDGTTSCELIEKEFINKGGKITEYKELYLRCSIQDYFIKLCEGEVTLDELKPYIGSGITVEMEIKDGFWDHCSDDPAYAQSRTGTYVVIHSIKK
;
A
#
# COMPACT_ATOMS: atom_id res chain seq x y z
N MET A 1 -40.53 -23.22 -48.45
CA MET A 1 -40.17 -23.34 -47.02
C MET A 1 -39.13 -22.29 -46.72
N PRO A 2 -39.53 -21.11 -46.23
CA PRO A 2 -38.62 -20.03 -45.90
C PRO A 2 -38.11 -20.25 -44.48
N TYR A 3 -36.80 -20.30 -44.22
CA TYR A 3 -36.37 -19.98 -42.86
C TYR A 3 -34.97 -19.36 -42.74
N TYR A 4 -34.98 -18.03 -42.52
CA TYR A 4 -34.15 -17.22 -41.60
C TYR A 4 -32.71 -16.88 -41.99
N LEU A 5 -32.61 -15.70 -42.59
CA LEU A 5 -31.54 -14.73 -42.47
C LEU A 5 -31.31 -14.41 -40.97
N ILE A 6 -30.27 -14.97 -40.37
CA ILE A 6 -29.82 -14.56 -39.03
C ILE A 6 -28.90 -13.35 -39.19
N LEU A 7 -29.47 -12.18 -38.88
CA LEU A 7 -28.80 -10.90 -38.77
C LEU A 7 -27.89 -10.94 -37.51
N PHE A 8 -26.58 -11.06 -37.70
CA PHE A 8 -25.61 -10.95 -36.61
C PHE A 8 -25.50 -9.46 -36.23
N LEU A 9 -26.20 -9.04 -35.19
CA LEU A 9 -26.05 -7.72 -34.59
C LEU A 9 -24.67 -7.63 -33.94
N CYS A 10 -23.75 -6.94 -34.62
CA CYS A 10 -22.51 -6.47 -33.99
C CYS A 10 -22.88 -5.43 -32.93
N PHE A 11 -22.99 -5.87 -31.67
CA PHE A 11 -22.89 -4.97 -30.53
C PHE A 11 -21.48 -4.39 -30.52
N SER A 12 -21.35 -3.18 -31.08
CA SER A 12 -20.22 -2.31 -30.88
C SER A 12 -20.16 -1.98 -29.38
N CYS A 13 -19.30 -2.68 -28.65
CA CYS A 13 -18.98 -2.31 -27.27
C CYS A 13 -18.15 -1.03 -27.37
N GLY A 14 -18.84 0.12 -27.25
CA GLY A 14 -18.22 1.42 -27.15
C GLY A 14 -17.20 1.41 -26.02
N SER A 15 -16.00 1.88 -26.33
CA SER A 15 -14.93 2.14 -25.38
C SER A 15 -15.47 2.77 -24.11
N GLN A 16 -15.46 2.02 -23.02
CA GLN A 16 -15.43 2.64 -21.70
C GLN A 16 -14.02 3.17 -21.53
N GLU A 17 -13.83 4.46 -21.81
CA GLU A 17 -12.81 5.21 -21.10
C GLU A 17 -13.05 4.93 -19.62
N LYS A 18 -12.13 4.17 -19.02
CA LYS A 18 -12.04 4.10 -17.57
C LYS A 18 -11.67 5.51 -17.16
N THR A 19 -12.69 6.30 -16.84
CA THR A 19 -12.57 7.47 -15.98
C THR A 19 -11.72 7.03 -14.82
N SER A 20 -10.45 7.42 -14.85
CA SER A 20 -9.58 7.47 -13.70
C SER A 20 -10.32 8.39 -12.73
N GLN A 21 -11.14 7.79 -11.86
CA GLN A 21 -11.56 8.47 -10.66
C GLN A 21 -10.28 8.76 -9.92
N GLU A 22 -9.81 9.99 -10.07
CA GLU A 22 -8.86 10.63 -9.19
C GLU A 22 -9.52 10.57 -7.80
N TYR A 23 -9.32 9.46 -7.09
CA TYR A 23 -9.60 9.39 -5.68
C TYR A 23 -8.64 10.43 -5.11
N LYS A 24 -9.18 11.62 -4.83
CA LYS A 24 -8.49 12.64 -4.04
C LYS A 24 -8.26 11.98 -2.68
N ILE A 25 -7.18 11.22 -2.57
CA ILE A 25 -6.57 10.92 -1.28
C ILE A 25 -6.39 12.31 -0.70
N LYS A 26 -7.24 12.67 0.28
CA LYS A 26 -6.93 13.79 1.14
C LYS A 26 -5.55 13.45 1.66
N LYS A 27 -4.52 14.13 1.15
CA LYS A 27 -3.20 14.12 1.76
C LYS A 27 -3.49 14.35 3.24
N PRO A 28 -3.19 13.40 4.15
CA PRO A 28 -3.31 13.70 5.56
C PRO A 28 -2.49 14.97 5.75
N SER A 29 -3.19 16.02 6.16
CA SER A 29 -2.60 17.31 6.49
C SER A 29 -1.46 17.04 7.45
N THR A 30 -0.36 17.77 7.25
CA THR A 30 0.91 17.79 8.00
C THR A 30 0.79 18.09 9.51
N ASP A 31 -0.38 17.88 10.11
CA ASP A 31 -0.71 18.16 11.52
C ASP A 31 -1.64 17.09 12.17
N GLY A 32 -1.94 15.99 11.45
CA GLY A 32 -2.89 14.97 11.90
C GLY A 32 -2.22 13.69 12.39
N THR A 33 -2.45 13.31 13.65
CA THR A 33 -2.14 11.96 14.11
C THR A 33 -3.15 10.97 13.54
N THR A 34 -2.71 9.74 13.28
CA THR A 34 -3.57 8.65 12.80
C THR A 34 -3.45 7.45 13.71
N SER A 35 -4.59 6.89 14.12
CA SER A 35 -4.65 5.66 14.92
C SER A 35 -4.95 4.46 14.03
N CYS A 36 -4.06 3.46 14.04
CA CYS A 36 -4.18 2.23 13.27
C CYS A 36 -3.69 1.04 14.12
N GLU A 37 -3.85 -0.19 13.66
CA GLU A 37 -3.20 -1.36 14.25
C GLU A 37 -1.85 -1.59 13.58
N LEU A 38 -0.77 -1.79 14.35
CA LEU A 38 0.51 -2.19 13.80
C LEU A 38 0.54 -3.71 13.62
N ILE A 39 0.79 -4.19 12.41
CA ILE A 39 0.83 -5.63 12.09
C ILE A 39 2.09 -6.01 11.32
N GLU A 40 2.42 -7.29 11.40
CA GLU A 40 3.44 -7.94 10.56
C GLU A 40 2.80 -8.77 9.46
N LYS A 41 3.44 -8.82 8.29
CA LYS A 41 3.13 -9.74 7.20
C LYS A 41 4.39 -10.44 6.71
N GLU A 42 4.23 -11.65 6.19
CA GLU A 42 5.32 -12.37 5.53
C GLU A 42 5.80 -11.60 4.29
N PHE A 43 7.11 -11.50 4.10
CA PHE A 43 7.67 -10.97 2.86
C PHE A 43 7.65 -12.06 1.79
N ILE A 44 6.94 -11.79 0.69
CA ILE A 44 6.90 -12.62 -0.50
C ILE A 44 7.73 -11.95 -1.58
N ASN A 45 8.82 -12.61 -2.01
CA ASN A 45 9.68 -12.05 -3.05
C ASN A 45 9.04 -12.12 -4.45
N LYS A 46 9.68 -11.49 -5.46
CA LYS A 46 9.27 -11.53 -6.87
C LYS A 46 9.14 -12.94 -7.47
N GLY A 47 9.74 -13.96 -6.85
CA GLY A 47 9.59 -15.36 -7.23
C GLY A 47 8.41 -16.08 -6.56
N GLY A 48 7.57 -15.36 -5.80
CA GLY A 48 6.43 -15.92 -5.08
C GLY A 48 6.82 -16.74 -3.84
N LYS A 49 8.07 -16.67 -3.39
CA LYS A 49 8.53 -17.43 -2.21
C LYS A 49 8.42 -16.56 -0.95
N ILE A 50 7.83 -17.14 0.09
CA ILE A 50 7.90 -16.62 1.45
C ILE A 50 9.36 -16.67 1.89
N THR A 51 9.82 -15.58 2.47
CA THR A 51 11.18 -15.47 3.02
C THR A 51 11.14 -15.43 4.55
N GLU A 52 12.30 -15.44 5.19
CA GLU A 52 12.42 -15.24 6.64
C GLU A 52 12.16 -13.79 7.09
N TYR A 53 12.15 -12.84 6.15
CA TYR A 53 11.87 -11.44 6.42
C TYR A 53 10.37 -11.20 6.60
N LYS A 54 10.07 -10.25 7.47
CA LYS A 54 8.71 -9.74 7.69
C LYS A 54 8.65 -8.27 7.37
N GLU A 55 7.47 -7.85 6.93
CA GLU A 55 7.15 -6.48 6.62
C GLU A 55 6.16 -5.92 7.64
N LEU A 56 6.35 -4.65 7.99
CA LEU A 56 5.43 -3.93 8.86
C LEU A 56 4.39 -3.16 8.05
N TYR A 57 3.15 -3.19 8.54
CA TYR A 57 2.03 -2.44 7.99
C TYR A 57 1.26 -1.72 9.10
N LEU A 58 0.69 -0.56 8.77
CA LEU A 58 -0.40 0.05 9.53
C LEU A 58 -1.74 -0.39 8.94
N ARG A 59 -2.47 -1.23 9.67
CA ARG A 59 -3.85 -1.59 9.37
C ARG A 59 -4.78 -0.49 9.85
N CYS A 60 -5.18 0.35 8.93
CA CYS A 60 -6.12 1.43 9.15
C CYS A 60 -7.52 1.03 8.66
N SER A 61 -8.56 1.83 8.92
CA SER A 61 -9.95 1.45 8.62
C SER A 61 -10.25 1.11 7.15
N ILE A 62 -9.46 1.64 6.21
CA ILE A 62 -9.70 1.48 4.77
C ILE A 62 -8.79 0.42 4.16
N GLN A 63 -7.52 0.40 4.55
CA GLN A 63 -6.51 -0.46 3.96
C GLN A 63 -5.28 -0.60 4.89
N ASP A 64 -4.45 -1.58 4.55
CA ASP A 64 -3.14 -1.77 5.17
C ASP A 64 -2.09 -0.97 4.38
N TYR A 65 -1.38 -0.06 5.05
CA TYR A 65 -0.29 0.71 4.47
C TYR A 65 1.05 0.09 4.83
N PHE A 66 1.88 -0.19 3.82
CA PHE A 66 3.26 -0.64 4.03
C PHE A 66 4.08 0.48 4.70
N ILE A 67 4.84 0.15 5.74
CA ILE A 67 5.71 1.11 6.43
C ILE A 67 7.10 1.08 5.81
N LYS A 68 7.53 2.21 5.23
CA LYS A 68 8.88 2.38 4.69
C LYS A 68 9.81 2.95 5.78
N LEU A 69 10.33 2.06 6.62
CA LEU A 69 11.13 2.40 7.80
C LEU A 69 12.33 3.29 7.51
N CYS A 70 12.98 3.08 6.38
CA CYS A 70 14.20 3.81 5.98
C CYS A 70 13.99 5.28 5.61
N GLU A 71 12.76 5.71 5.33
CA GLU A 71 12.43 7.12 5.12
C GLU A 71 11.85 7.77 6.39
N GLY A 72 11.57 6.97 7.42
CA GLY A 72 10.98 7.43 8.67
C GLY A 72 12.02 7.81 9.72
N GLU A 73 11.52 8.43 10.79
CA GLU A 73 12.32 8.82 11.96
C GLU A 73 12.20 7.79 13.08
N VAL A 74 11.20 6.90 13.00
CA VAL A 74 10.96 5.83 13.97
C VAL A 74 11.64 4.54 13.52
N THR A 75 12.36 3.92 14.45
CA THR A 75 13.08 2.66 14.24
C THR A 75 12.18 1.43 14.36
N LEU A 76 12.63 0.30 13.81
CA LEU A 76 11.97 -0.99 13.99
C LEU A 76 11.83 -1.36 15.48
N ASP A 77 12.86 -1.10 16.29
CA ASP A 77 12.85 -1.44 17.70
C ASP A 77 11.84 -0.62 18.52
N GLU A 78 11.56 0.62 18.10
CA GLU A 78 10.50 1.44 18.70
C GLU A 78 9.10 0.96 18.33
N LEU A 79 8.93 0.35 17.16
CA LEU A 79 7.65 -0.18 16.69
C LEU A 79 7.34 -1.57 17.26
N LYS A 80 8.35 -2.42 17.48
CA LYS A 80 8.19 -3.81 17.97
C LYS A 80 7.22 -3.97 19.16
N PRO A 81 7.26 -3.13 20.20
CA PRO A 81 6.34 -3.27 21.35
C PRO A 81 4.86 -3.12 20.99
N TYR A 82 4.55 -2.51 19.84
CA TYR A 82 3.19 -2.21 19.42
C TYR A 82 2.62 -3.23 18.43
N ILE A 83 3.38 -4.25 18.04
CA ILE A 83 2.92 -5.27 17.08
C ILE A 83 1.70 -6.00 17.64
N GLY A 84 0.63 -6.07 16.84
CA GLY A 84 -0.66 -6.64 17.22
C GLY A 84 -1.49 -5.73 18.12
N SER A 85 -1.13 -4.45 18.21
CA SER A 85 -1.82 -3.46 19.05
C SER A 85 -2.13 -2.18 18.30
N GLY A 86 -3.10 -1.41 18.82
CA GLY A 86 -3.41 -0.08 18.33
C GLY A 86 -2.29 0.90 18.63
N ILE A 87 -1.84 1.63 17.61
CA ILE A 87 -0.81 2.66 17.69
C ILE A 87 -1.34 3.97 17.11
N THR A 88 -1.01 5.09 17.74
CA THR A 88 -1.26 6.42 17.19
C THR A 88 0.05 7.03 16.73
N VAL A 89 0.12 7.43 15.47
CA VAL A 89 1.35 7.91 14.84
C VAL A 89 1.13 9.21 14.09
N GLU A 90 2.18 10.01 14.00
CA GLU A 90 2.30 11.06 13.00
C GLU A 90 2.99 10.46 11.78
N MET A 91 2.30 10.49 10.65
CA MET A 91 2.76 9.82 9.43
C MET A 91 2.41 10.59 8.17
N GLU A 92 3.25 10.41 7.14
CA GLU A 92 2.98 10.89 5.79
C GLU A 92 2.63 9.69 4.90
N ILE A 93 1.55 9.83 4.11
CA ILE A 93 1.23 8.89 3.04
C ILE A 93 1.92 9.37 1.76
N LYS A 94 2.75 8.51 1.16
CA LYS A 94 3.52 8.81 -0.06
C LYS A 94 3.24 7.76 -1.14
N ASP A 95 3.35 8.19 -2.39
CA ASP A 95 3.28 7.28 -3.54
C ASP A 95 4.70 6.91 -3.98
N GLY A 96 5.01 5.61 -3.92
CA GLY A 96 6.30 5.07 -4.29
C GLY A 96 6.39 4.86 -5.80
N PHE A 97 7.34 5.55 -6.44
CA PHE A 97 7.76 5.28 -7.82
C PHE A 97 9.10 4.52 -7.88
N TRP A 98 9.83 4.46 -6.75
CA TRP A 98 11.12 3.80 -6.62
C TRP A 98 11.42 3.51 -5.14
N ASP A 99 11.53 2.23 -4.75
CA ASP A 99 11.97 1.85 -3.40
C ASP A 99 13.43 1.43 -3.43
N HIS A 100 14.33 2.36 -3.09
CA HIS A 100 15.69 1.98 -2.74
C HIS A 100 16.18 2.84 -1.58
N CYS A 101 16.37 2.20 -0.43
CA CYS A 101 16.89 2.83 0.77
C CYS A 101 18.27 2.31 1.21
N SER A 102 18.67 1.14 0.72
CA SER A 102 19.98 0.54 0.99
C SER A 102 20.30 -0.56 -0.01
N ASP A 103 21.57 -0.95 -0.04
CA ASP A 103 22.08 -2.11 -0.78
C ASP A 103 21.61 -3.46 -0.20
N ASP A 104 20.82 -3.47 0.89
CA ASP A 104 20.29 -4.69 1.49
C ASP A 104 19.23 -5.31 0.56
N PRO A 105 19.47 -6.51 0.02
CA PRO A 105 18.57 -7.14 -0.93
C PRO A 105 17.18 -7.43 -0.38
N ALA A 106 17.00 -7.49 0.96
CA ALA A 106 15.68 -7.63 1.58
C ALA A 106 14.80 -6.38 1.39
N TYR A 107 15.43 -5.21 1.25
CA TYR A 107 14.76 -3.90 1.13
C TYR A 107 14.94 -3.25 -0.26
N ALA A 108 15.71 -3.86 -1.16
CA ALA A 108 16.00 -3.35 -2.51
C ALA A 108 14.93 -3.67 -3.57
N GLN A 109 13.74 -4.13 -3.15
CA GLN A 109 12.69 -4.48 -4.08
C GLN A 109 11.81 -3.27 -4.34
N SER A 110 11.95 -2.68 -5.54
CA SER A 110 11.06 -1.60 -6.00
C SER A 110 9.59 -2.03 -5.89
N ARG A 111 8.81 -1.36 -5.04
CA ARG A 111 7.36 -1.47 -5.00
C ARG A 111 6.77 -0.18 -5.55
N THR A 112 5.82 -0.34 -6.46
CA THR A 112 4.98 0.77 -6.92
C THR A 112 3.70 0.77 -6.10
N GLY A 113 3.32 1.92 -5.55
CA GLY A 113 2.09 2.07 -4.79
C GLY A 113 2.25 2.91 -3.54
N THR A 114 1.16 3.06 -2.82
CA THR A 114 1.08 3.92 -1.64
C THR A 114 1.72 3.27 -0.42
N TYR A 115 2.59 4.00 0.26
CA TYR A 115 3.25 3.60 1.51
C TYR A 115 3.15 4.72 2.55
N VAL A 116 3.53 4.41 3.79
CA VAL A 116 3.60 5.39 4.88
C VAL A 116 5.01 5.54 5.41
N VAL A 117 5.33 6.77 5.78
CA VAL A 117 6.53 7.15 6.53
C VAL A 117 6.06 7.62 7.91
N ILE A 118 6.65 7.05 8.97
CA ILE A 118 6.30 7.41 10.34
C ILE A 118 7.34 8.40 10.88
N HIS A 119 6.88 9.58 11.28
CA HIS A 119 7.70 10.63 11.91
C HIS A 119 7.78 10.45 13.42
N SER A 120 6.66 10.10 14.07
CA SER A 120 6.67 9.86 15.52
C SER A 120 5.53 8.97 15.99
N ILE A 121 5.75 8.28 17.12
CA ILE A 121 4.73 7.57 17.88
C ILE A 121 4.17 8.52 18.93
N LYS A 122 2.84 8.69 19.00
CA LYS A 122 2.17 9.49 20.03
C LYS A 122 1.65 8.58 21.14
N LYS A 123 1.93 8.97 22.38
CA LYS A 123 1.54 8.27 23.61
C LYS A 123 0.18 8.73 24.12
#